data_AF-A0A7S3SC89-F1
#
_entry.id   AF-A0A7S3SC89-F1
#
_cell.length_a   1.000
_cell.length_b   1.000
_cell.length_c   1.000
_cell.angle_alpha   90.00
_cell.angle_beta   90.00
_cell.angle_gamma   90.00
#
_symmetry.space_group_name_H-M   'P 1'
#
loop_
_entity.id
_entity.type
_entity.pdbx_description
1 polymer ?
#
loop_
_entity_poly.entity_id
_entity_poly.type
_entity_poly.pdbx_seq_one_letter_code
_entity_poly.pdbx_strand_id
1 'polypeptide(L)'
;ASGVFRVRLKKPLGIGFEEVEPGAAKGVVVSQLVEGGHADLDGRIWVGDKLVSTSAVVLGGESALLTVGGGSQYTNWKRQLLRATDMQFDEVMAAIGSNSGRFGYIDVLLEFVHTEDSIPRSASSRNRGSREGVSVDWDGARGTSVGGVSTPIRPRPDDFEFDQ
;
A
#
# COMPACT_ATOMS: atom_id res chain seq x y z
N ALA A 1 -22.95 -6.95 -6.21
CA ALA A 1 -21.65 -7.33 -5.61
C ALA A 1 -20.57 -6.56 -6.36
N SER A 2 -20.13 -5.44 -5.82
CA SER A 2 -18.98 -4.70 -6.33
C SER A 2 -17.74 -5.58 -6.17
N GLY A 3 -17.01 -5.81 -7.26
CA GLY A 3 -15.77 -6.58 -7.22
C GLY A 3 -14.68 -5.83 -6.44
N VAL A 4 -13.78 -6.58 -5.82
CA VAL A 4 -12.55 -6.02 -5.25
C VAL A 4 -11.68 -5.50 -6.38
N PHE A 5 -11.16 -4.27 -6.24
CA PHE A 5 -10.20 -3.69 -7.17
C PHE A 5 -8.87 -3.42 -6.47
N ARG A 6 -7.79 -3.46 -7.25
CA ARG A 6 -6.41 -3.38 -6.75
C ARG A 6 -5.73 -2.11 -7.23
N VAL A 7 -4.98 -1.49 -6.32
CA VAL A 7 -4.18 -0.31 -6.60
C VAL A 7 -2.80 -0.47 -5.98
N ARG A 8 -1.79 -0.03 -6.72
CA ARG A 8 -0.40 -0.01 -6.28
C ARG A 8 0.05 1.44 -6.22
N LEU A 9 0.29 1.95 -5.02
CA LEU A 9 0.56 3.37 -4.80
C LEU A 9 1.92 3.58 -4.15
N LYS A 10 2.66 4.60 -4.62
CA LYS A 10 3.86 5.08 -3.92
C LYS A 10 3.47 5.80 -2.64
N LYS A 11 4.35 5.77 -1.65
CA LYS A 11 4.20 6.58 -0.44
C LYS A 11 4.69 8.03 -0.69
N PRO A 12 4.05 9.04 -0.09
CA PRO A 12 2.83 8.98 0.71
C PRO A 12 1.60 8.67 -0.16
N LEU A 13 0.63 7.90 0.37
CA LEU A 13 -0.52 7.43 -0.42
C LEU A 13 -1.47 8.57 -0.84
N GLY A 14 -1.61 9.60 0.01
CA GLY A 14 -2.62 10.65 -0.17
C GLY A 14 -4.03 10.20 0.18
N ILE A 15 -4.18 9.27 1.13
CA ILE A 15 -5.46 8.73 1.62
C ILE A 15 -5.60 9.04 3.11
N GLY A 16 -6.74 9.61 3.50
CA GLY A 16 -7.24 9.64 4.87
C GLY A 16 -8.14 8.43 5.12
N PHE A 17 -7.92 7.75 6.23
CA PHE A 17 -8.68 6.56 6.64
C PHE A 17 -9.42 6.85 7.94
N GLU A 18 -10.59 6.22 8.10
CA GLU A 18 -11.37 6.18 9.33
C GLU A 18 -11.80 4.75 9.66
N GLU A 19 -12.02 4.46 10.94
CA GLU A 19 -12.52 3.16 11.38
C GLU A 19 -13.94 2.91 10.87
N VAL A 20 -14.20 1.69 10.39
CA VAL A 20 -15.58 1.26 10.04
C VAL A 20 -16.47 1.30 11.27
N GLU A 21 -15.93 0.88 12.41
CA GLU A 21 -16.59 0.94 13.71
C GLU A 21 -15.52 1.28 14.76
N PRO A 22 -15.68 2.38 15.51
CA PRO A 22 -14.65 2.84 16.44
C PRO A 22 -14.24 1.77 17.47
N GLY A 23 -12.94 1.48 17.55
CA GLY A 23 -12.39 0.50 18.49
C GLY A 23 -12.69 -0.97 18.15
N ALA A 24 -13.26 -1.27 16.98
CA ALA A 24 -13.48 -2.64 16.52
C ALA A 24 -12.48 -3.03 15.43
N ALA A 25 -12.06 -4.30 15.42
CA ALA A 25 -11.22 -4.86 14.36
C ALA A 25 -12.05 -5.17 13.10
N LYS A 26 -12.65 -4.12 12.49
CA LYS A 26 -13.52 -4.21 11.30
C LYS A 26 -12.93 -3.54 10.05
N GLY A 27 -11.69 -3.07 10.16
CA GLY A 27 -10.96 -2.36 9.13
C GLY A 27 -11.33 -0.88 9.02
N VAL A 28 -10.96 -0.31 7.88
CA VAL A 28 -11.04 1.13 7.64
C VAL A 28 -11.76 1.45 6.32
N VAL A 29 -12.33 2.66 6.26
CA VAL A 29 -12.87 3.27 5.06
C VAL A 29 -12.07 4.51 4.66
N VAL A 30 -12.12 4.86 3.38
CA VAL A 30 -11.52 6.10 2.87
C VAL A 30 -12.38 7.28 3.28
N SER A 31 -11.89 8.12 4.17
CA SER A 31 -12.58 9.35 4.59
C SER A 31 -12.22 10.55 3.74
N GLN A 32 -10.98 10.61 3.24
CA GLN A 32 -10.50 11.73 2.45
C GLN A 32 -9.44 11.29 1.43
N LEU A 33 -9.35 12.02 0.31
CA LEU A 33 -8.24 11.94 -0.63
C LEU A 33 -7.56 13.30 -0.72
N VAL A 34 -6.22 13.29 -0.75
CA VAL A 34 -5.40 14.49 -0.89
C VAL A 34 -5.34 14.88 -2.37
N GLU A 35 -5.81 16.08 -2.71
CA GLU A 35 -5.76 16.62 -4.08
C GLU A 35 -4.32 16.64 -4.61
N GLY A 36 -4.11 16.10 -5.81
CA GLY A 36 -2.80 15.92 -6.43
C GLY A 36 -1.93 14.80 -5.82
N GLY A 37 -2.45 14.07 -4.82
CA GLY A 37 -1.77 12.92 -4.21
C GLY A 37 -1.81 11.66 -5.08
N HIS A 38 -1.03 10.63 -4.74
CA HIS A 38 -0.97 9.40 -5.55
C HIS A 38 -2.33 8.69 -5.69
N ALA A 39 -3.12 8.61 -4.62
CA ALA A 39 -4.46 8.05 -4.67
C ALA A 39 -5.45 8.90 -5.49
N ASP A 40 -5.30 10.22 -5.42
CA ASP A 40 -6.10 11.16 -6.22
C ASP A 40 -5.81 11.02 -7.72
N LEU A 41 -4.53 10.91 -8.07
CA LEU A 41 -4.05 10.72 -9.44
C LEU A 41 -4.38 9.34 -10.01
N ASP A 42 -4.42 8.29 -9.20
CA ASP A 42 -4.87 6.96 -9.64
C ASP A 42 -6.34 6.98 -10.09
N GLY A 43 -7.18 7.75 -9.38
CA GLY A 43 -8.55 8.07 -9.79
C GLY A 43 -9.57 6.92 -9.67
N ARG A 44 -9.14 5.70 -9.35
CA ARG A 44 -10.04 4.56 -9.10
C ARG A 44 -10.58 4.54 -7.67
N ILE A 45 -9.85 5.13 -6.72
CA ILE A 45 -10.20 5.16 -5.31
C ILE A 45 -11.15 6.32 -5.04
N TRP A 46 -12.23 6.06 -4.33
CA TRP A 46 -13.25 7.03 -3.95
C TRP A 46 -13.36 7.17 -2.43
N VAL A 47 -13.83 8.34 -1.99
CA VAL A 47 -14.25 8.52 -0.60
C VAL A 47 -15.45 7.60 -0.35
N GLY A 48 -15.42 6.88 0.78
CA GLY A 48 -16.38 5.84 1.14
C GLY A 48 -15.95 4.42 0.79
N ASP A 49 -14.87 4.23 0.00
CA ASP A 49 -14.37 2.90 -0.32
C ASP A 49 -13.85 2.18 0.94
N LYS A 50 -14.12 0.88 1.04
CA LYS A 50 -13.61 0.06 2.16
C LYS A 50 -12.29 -0.60 1.76
N LEU A 51 -11.28 -0.50 2.63
CA LEU A 51 -10.03 -1.24 2.47
C LEU A 51 -10.25 -2.70 2.83
N VAL A 52 -9.99 -3.59 1.87
CA VAL A 52 -10.12 -5.04 2.02
C VAL A 52 -8.80 -5.65 2.49
N SER A 53 -7.71 -5.27 1.82
CA SER A 53 -6.37 -5.78 2.12
C SER A 53 -5.30 -4.72 1.90
N THR A 54 -4.20 -4.81 2.65
CA THR A 54 -3.00 -3.98 2.44
C THR A 54 -1.74 -4.83 2.54
N SER A 55 -0.71 -4.49 1.76
CA SER A 55 0.59 -5.10 1.94
C SER A 55 1.27 -4.67 3.23
N ALA A 56 1.98 -5.60 3.86
CA ALA A 56 2.87 -5.35 4.98
C ALA A 56 4.19 -6.10 4.82
N VAL A 57 5.27 -5.50 5.30
CA VAL A 57 6.57 -6.17 5.42
C VAL A 57 6.62 -6.92 6.74
N VAL A 58 6.68 -8.25 6.65
CA VAL A 58 6.74 -9.16 7.78
C VAL A 58 8.16 -9.70 7.94
N LEU A 59 8.67 -9.68 9.16
CA LEU A 59 9.97 -10.20 9.55
C LEU A 59 9.81 -11.66 9.98
N GLY A 60 10.68 -12.57 9.55
CA GLY A 60 10.53 -14.01 9.80
C GLY A 60 10.97 -14.47 11.19
N GLY A 61 10.69 -13.68 12.22
CA GLY A 61 10.92 -14.01 13.63
C GLY A 61 12.40 -14.06 14.04
N GLU A 62 12.68 -14.62 15.22
CA GLU A 62 14.04 -14.63 15.81
C GLU A 62 15.09 -15.35 14.96
N SER A 63 14.70 -16.38 14.19
CA SER A 63 15.61 -17.09 13.28
C SER A 63 16.12 -16.22 12.12
N ALA A 64 15.52 -15.05 11.91
CA ALA A 64 15.93 -14.08 10.92
C ALA A 64 17.06 -13.16 11.40
N LEU A 65 17.29 -13.14 12.72
CA LEU A 65 18.15 -12.16 13.37
C LEU A 65 19.61 -12.58 13.22
N LEU A 66 20.37 -11.82 12.45
CA LEU A 66 21.81 -11.97 12.33
C LEU A 66 22.49 -10.82 13.08
N THR A 67 23.36 -11.15 14.03
CA THR A 67 24.19 -10.15 14.70
C THR A 67 25.42 -9.86 13.85
N VAL A 68 25.52 -8.65 13.33
CA VAL A 68 26.68 -8.18 12.57
C VAL A 68 27.22 -6.91 13.24
N GLY A 69 28.49 -6.95 13.66
CA GLY A 69 29.17 -5.78 14.23
C GLY A 69 28.51 -5.19 15.47
N GLY A 70 27.86 -6.01 16.31
CA GLY A 70 27.18 -5.58 17.54
C GLY A 70 25.72 -5.13 17.37
N GLY A 71 25.18 -5.13 16.15
CA GLY A 71 23.77 -4.85 15.88
C GLY A 71 23.02 -6.07 15.35
N SER A 72 21.74 -6.22 15.73
CA SER A 72 20.86 -7.26 15.19
C SER A 72 20.19 -6.79 13.90
N GLN A 73 20.31 -7.57 12.83
CA GLN A 73 19.68 -7.30 11.54
C GLN A 73 18.77 -8.46 11.14
N TYR A 74 17.53 -8.16 10.75
CA TYR A 74 16.66 -9.14 10.12
C TYR A 74 17.16 -9.42 8.71
N THR A 75 17.54 -10.66 8.44
CA THR A 75 18.05 -11.14 7.14
C THR A 75 16.95 -11.75 6.28
N ASN A 76 15.83 -12.12 6.90
CA ASN A 76 14.63 -12.54 6.23
C ASN A 76 13.49 -11.54 6.49
N TRP A 77 12.88 -11.10 5.40
CA TRP A 77 11.65 -10.32 5.40
C TRP A 77 10.92 -10.67 4.11
N LYS A 78 9.60 -10.60 4.15
CA LYS A 78 8.75 -10.77 2.98
C LYS A 78 7.60 -9.79 3.05
N ARG A 79 7.10 -9.38 1.90
CA ARG A 79 5.85 -8.63 1.84
C ARG A 79 4.70 -9.63 1.77
N GLN A 80 3.64 -9.36 2.52
CA GLN A 80 2.43 -10.16 2.53
C GLN A 80 1.22 -9.25 2.37
N LEU A 81 0.18 -9.77 1.73
CA LEU A 81 -1.10 -9.10 1.67
C LEU A 81 -1.93 -9.49 2.90
N LEU A 82 -2.20 -8.51 3.76
CA LEU A 82 -2.93 -8.70 5.01
C LEU A 82 -4.38 -8.24 4.85
N ARG A 83 -5.33 -8.99 5.39
CA ARG A 83 -6.76 -8.65 5.38
C ARG A 83 -7.03 -7.51 6.36
N ALA A 84 -7.22 -6.31 5.82
CA ALA A 84 -7.51 -5.12 6.61
C ALA A 84 -8.90 -5.19 7.26
N THR A 85 -9.83 -5.99 6.72
CA THR A 85 -11.20 -6.14 7.26
C THR A 85 -11.27 -6.69 8.68
N ASP A 86 -10.21 -7.39 9.11
CA ASP A 86 -10.17 -8.12 10.38
C ASP A 86 -9.16 -7.47 11.35
N MET A 87 -8.80 -6.21 11.09
CA MET A 87 -7.76 -5.44 11.79
C MET A 87 -8.31 -4.18 12.44
N GLN A 88 -7.65 -3.76 13.52
CA GLN A 88 -7.86 -2.44 14.13
C GLN A 88 -7.14 -1.35 13.32
N PHE A 89 -7.53 -0.09 13.52
CA PHE A 89 -6.93 1.05 12.82
C PHE A 89 -5.41 1.07 12.88
N ASP A 90 -4.84 0.94 14.08
CA ASP A 90 -3.39 0.99 14.29
C ASP A 90 -2.65 -0.15 13.58
N GLU A 91 -3.26 -1.34 13.50
CA GLU A 91 -2.70 -2.48 12.79
C GLU A 91 -2.68 -2.23 11.28
N VAL A 92 -3.75 -1.65 10.73
CA VAL A 92 -3.80 -1.24 9.32
C VAL A 92 -2.75 -0.17 9.02
N MET A 93 -2.62 0.85 9.88
CA MET A 93 -1.62 1.90 9.71
C MET A 93 -0.19 1.36 9.84
N ALA A 94 0.05 0.43 10.76
CA ALA A 94 1.34 -0.24 10.91
C ALA A 94 1.68 -1.10 9.68
N ALA A 95 0.70 -1.84 9.14
CA ALA A 95 0.84 -2.63 7.92
C ALA A 95 1.23 -1.75 6.73
N ILE A 96 0.47 -0.69 6.45
CA ILE A 96 0.78 0.31 5.42
C ILE A 96 2.16 0.94 5.70
N GLY A 97 2.41 1.31 6.95
CA GLY A 97 3.63 1.91 7.49
C GLY A 97 4.89 1.12 7.17
N SER A 98 4.83 -0.20 7.34
CA SER A 98 5.96 -1.13 7.21
C SER A 98 6.63 -1.13 5.82
N ASN A 99 5.92 -0.71 4.77
CA ASN A 99 6.46 -0.50 3.42
C ASN A 99 7.24 0.84 3.35
N SER A 100 8.24 1.03 4.22
CA SER A 100 8.93 2.31 4.44
C SER A 100 10.18 2.52 3.57
N GLY A 101 10.46 1.64 2.63
CA GLY A 101 11.71 1.61 1.86
C GLY A 101 12.87 0.93 2.59
N ARG A 102 12.81 0.76 3.91
CA ARG A 102 13.84 0.06 4.72
C ARG A 102 14.18 -1.33 4.18
N PHE A 103 13.19 -2.00 3.62
CA PHE A 103 13.31 -3.37 3.10
C PHE A 103 13.18 -3.44 1.57
N GLY A 104 13.36 -2.30 0.89
CA GLY A 104 13.28 -2.17 -0.56
C GLY A 104 11.89 -1.89 -1.12
N TYR A 105 10.84 -1.90 -0.30
CA TYR A 105 9.46 -1.62 -0.73
C TYR A 105 9.11 -0.15 -0.48
N ILE A 106 8.91 0.62 -1.56
CA ILE A 106 8.57 2.06 -1.51
C ILE A 106 7.10 2.34 -1.88
N ASP A 107 6.36 1.28 -2.15
CA ASP A 107 4.97 1.27 -2.56
C ASP A 107 4.14 0.35 -1.66
N VAL A 108 2.84 0.59 -1.70
CA VAL A 108 1.84 -0.18 -0.95
C VAL A 108 0.83 -0.72 -1.94
N LEU A 109 0.54 -2.00 -1.76
CA LEU A 109 -0.38 -2.77 -2.56
C LEU A 109 -1.68 -2.84 -1.75
N LEU A 110 -2.76 -2.25 -2.28
CA LEU A 110 -4.03 -2.06 -1.60
C LEU A 110 -5.17 -2.69 -2.41
N GLU A 111 -6.06 -3.39 -1.72
CA GLU A 111 -7.30 -3.91 -2.29
C GLU A 111 -8.48 -3.17 -1.67
N PHE A 112 -9.37 -2.64 -2.51
CA PHE A 112 -10.54 -1.89 -2.09
C PHE A 112 -11.82 -2.52 -2.65
N VAL A 113 -12.94 -2.19 -2.02
CA VAL A 113 -14.27 -2.44 -2.58
C VAL A 113 -15.10 -1.16 -2.48
N HIS A 114 -15.80 -0.84 -3.56
CA HIS A 114 -16.81 0.21 -3.53
C HIS A 114 -18.00 -0.24 -2.66
N THR A 115 -18.35 0.59 -1.71
CA THR A 115 -19.49 0.46 -0.80
C THR A 115 -20.68 1.27 -1.33
N GLU A 116 -21.80 1.20 -0.62
CA GLU A 116 -22.95 2.08 -0.88
C GLU A 116 -22.67 3.56 -0.56
N ASP A 117 -21.70 3.83 0.32
CA ASP A 117 -21.27 5.18 0.70
C ASP A 117 -20.19 5.74 -0.23
N SER A 118 -19.74 4.96 -1.23
CA SER A 118 -18.68 5.37 -2.15
C SER A 118 -19.17 6.43 -3.11
N ILE A 119 -18.50 7.58 -3.14
CA ILE A 119 -18.88 8.74 -3.94
C ILE A 119 -18.06 8.77 -5.25
N PRO A 120 -18.65 8.43 -6.40
CA PRO A 120 -17.94 8.47 -7.67
C PRO A 120 -17.52 9.90 -8.01
N ARG A 121 -16.27 10.07 -8.42
CA ARG A 121 -15.82 11.38 -8.91
C ARG A 121 -16.52 11.74 -10.20
N SER A 122 -17.05 12.96 -10.28
CA SER A 122 -17.66 13.45 -11.52
C SER A 122 -16.62 13.38 -12.66
N ALA A 123 -17.06 12.86 -13.81
CA ALA A 123 -16.21 12.69 -15.00
C ALA A 123 -15.52 13.99 -15.46
N SER A 124 -16.03 15.15 -15.03
CA SER A 124 -15.64 16.50 -15.42
C SER A 124 -14.27 16.94 -14.92
N SER A 125 -13.71 16.29 -13.88
CA SER A 125 -12.35 16.58 -13.38
C SER A 125 -11.26 15.74 -14.05
N ARG A 126 -11.60 14.98 -15.11
CA ARG A 126 -10.59 14.33 -15.95
C ARG A 126 -9.86 15.41 -16.76
N ASN A 127 -8.92 16.11 -16.12
CA ASN A 127 -7.87 16.79 -16.85
C ASN A 127 -7.18 15.68 -17.66
N ARG A 128 -7.44 15.67 -18.97
CA ARG A 128 -7.03 14.65 -19.92
C ARG A 128 -5.54 14.85 -20.25
N GLY A 129 -4.72 15.05 -19.21
CA GLY A 129 -3.28 14.93 -19.27
C GLY A 129 -2.96 13.45 -19.42
N SER A 130 -2.36 13.13 -20.57
CA SER A 130 -1.70 11.87 -20.93
C SER A 130 -1.88 10.68 -19.99
N ARG A 131 -2.44 9.63 -20.57
CA ARG A 131 -2.50 8.23 -20.13
C ARG A 131 -1.10 7.58 -19.99
N GLU A 132 -0.10 8.29 -19.48
CA GLU A 132 1.03 7.65 -18.81
C GLU A 132 0.62 7.52 -17.36
N GLY A 133 -0.06 6.41 -17.05
CA GLY A 133 -0.19 6.01 -15.66
C GLY A 133 1.19 6.07 -15.04
N VAL A 134 1.29 6.53 -13.79
CA VAL A 134 2.53 6.40 -13.02
C VAL A 134 2.75 4.90 -12.84
N SER A 135 3.28 4.24 -13.86
CA SER A 135 3.76 2.88 -13.78
C SER A 135 4.92 2.94 -12.82
N VAL A 136 4.75 2.27 -11.69
CA VAL A 136 5.90 1.96 -10.86
C VAL A 136 6.70 0.98 -11.71
N ASP A 137 7.80 1.45 -12.32
CA ASP A 137 8.83 0.58 -12.91
C ASP A 137 9.48 -0.20 -11.76
N TRP A 138 8.75 -1.20 -11.28
CA TRP A 138 9.29 -2.28 -10.49
C TRP A 138 9.82 -3.28 -11.51
N ASP A 139 11.08 -3.15 -11.85
CA ASP A 139 11.74 -4.04 -12.82
C ASP A 139 11.99 -5.46 -12.28
N GLY A 140 11.39 -5.80 -11.13
CA GLY A 140 11.48 -7.07 -10.44
C GLY A 140 12.87 -7.54 -10.03
N ALA A 141 13.92 -6.78 -10.35
CA ALA A 141 15.29 -7.30 -10.35
C ALA A 141 16.39 -6.30 -9.94
N ARG A 142 16.29 -5.00 -10.23
CA ARG A 142 17.40 -4.03 -9.98
C ARG A 142 17.24 -3.20 -8.71
N GLY A 143 16.11 -3.35 -8.01
CA GLY A 143 15.86 -2.66 -6.75
C GLY A 143 15.15 -1.32 -6.96
N THR A 144 14.65 -0.75 -5.87
CA THR A 144 13.92 0.51 -5.92
C THR A 144 14.88 1.68 -5.97
N SER A 145 14.55 2.72 -6.74
CA SER A 145 15.31 3.97 -6.78
C SER A 145 14.42 5.12 -6.33
N VAL A 146 14.94 6.00 -5.47
CA VAL A 146 14.25 7.23 -5.02
C VAL A 146 15.02 8.42 -5.58
N GLY A 147 14.40 9.21 -6.44
CA GLY A 147 15.05 10.37 -7.07
C GLY A 147 16.30 10.01 -7.90
N GLY A 148 16.33 8.82 -8.52
CA GLY A 148 17.48 8.33 -9.28
C GLY A 148 18.58 7.67 -8.44
N VAL A 149 18.43 7.62 -7.10
CA VAL A 149 19.37 6.93 -6.21
C VAL A 149 18.86 5.53 -5.92
N SER A 150 19.64 4.52 -6.31
CA SER A 150 19.37 3.11 -5.98
C SER A 150 19.38 2.91 -4.47
N THR A 151 18.34 2.30 -3.91
CA THR A 151 18.37 1.89 -2.50
C THR A 151 19.34 0.72 -2.33
N PRO A 152 20.14 0.67 -1.26
CA PRO A 152 21.11 -0.41 -1.04
C PRO A 152 20.47 -1.80 -0.88
N ILE A 153 19.18 -1.85 -0.50
CA ILE A 153 18.44 -3.06 -0.20
C ILE A 153 17.49 -3.37 -1.35
N ARG A 154 17.67 -4.54 -1.98
CA ARG A 154 16.73 -5.04 -2.99
C ARG A 154 15.51 -5.67 -2.29
N PRO A 155 14.28 -5.28 -2.65
CA PRO A 155 13.09 -5.98 -2.19
C PRO A 155 13.11 -7.42 -2.68
N ARG A 156 12.52 -8.33 -1.91
CA ARG A 156 12.21 -9.66 -2.44
C ARG A 156 11.01 -9.55 -3.37
N PRO A 157 10.87 -10.43 -4.37
CA PRO A 157 9.63 -10.55 -5.11
C PRO A 157 8.45 -10.80 -4.16
N ASP A 158 7.28 -10.29 -4.52
CA ASP A 158 6.06 -10.63 -3.81
C ASP A 158 5.72 -12.11 -4.03
N ASP A 159 5.42 -12.83 -2.95
CA ASP A 159 4.95 -14.22 -3.01
C ASP A 159 3.45 -14.31 -3.37
N PHE A 160 2.81 -13.17 -3.69
CA PHE A 160 1.39 -13.06 -4.00
C PHE A 160 1.19 -12.32 -5.32
N GLU A 161 0.21 -12.77 -6.09
CA GLU A 161 -0.13 -12.19 -7.38
C GLU A 161 -0.95 -10.91 -7.18
N PHE A 162 -0.33 -9.75 -7.44
CA PHE A 162 -0.97 -8.44 -7.26
C PHE A 162 -1.15 -7.67 -8.57
N ASP A 163 -0.22 -7.83 -9.52
CA ASP A 163 -0.26 -7.25 -10.86
C ASP A 163 -0.02 -8.36 -11.91
N GLN A 164 -1.05 -8.66 -12.71
CA GLN A 164 -0.92 -8.94 -14.15
C GLN A 164 -1.60 -7.79 -14.89
#